data_AF-J5SFF3-F1
#
_entry.id   AF-J5SFF3-F1
#
_cell.length_a   1.000
_cell.length_b   1.000
_cell.length_c   1.000
_cell.angle_alpha   90.00
_cell.angle_beta   90.00
_cell.angle_gamma   90.00
#
_symmetry.space_group_name_H-M   'P 1'
#
loop_
_entity.id
_entity.type
_entity.pdbx_description
1 polymer ?
#
loop_
_entity_poly.entity_id
_entity_poly.type
_entity_poly.pdbx_seq_one_letter_code
_entity_poly.pdbx_strand_id
1 'polypeptide(L)'
;MLKHIKPQFSQTVLLPNVYNNPSHTPEGLTMTKDELQADFDRFYEDFFIELCKYGNVQEMHVCDNIGDHLEGNVYVRYEWEAEANKAVEQLNNRWYGMRPLHAELSPVSDFREACCRQNELGECKREG
;
A
#
# COMPACT_ATOMS: atom_id res chain seq x y z
N MET A 1 -20.73 12.01 -4.30
CA MET A 1 -19.36 12.10 -3.78
C MET A 1 -19.38 11.69 -2.32
N LEU A 2 -18.86 10.50 -2.00
CA LEU A 2 -18.59 10.13 -0.61
C LEU A 2 -17.54 11.12 -0.07
N LYS A 3 -17.84 11.77 1.03
CA LYS A 3 -16.94 12.73 1.67
C LYS A 3 -15.85 11.91 2.39
N HIS A 4 -14.68 11.77 1.78
CA HIS A 4 -13.52 11.20 2.44
C HIS A 4 -13.08 12.16 3.56
N ILE A 5 -13.44 11.84 4.80
CA ILE A 5 -13.00 12.60 5.97
C ILE A 5 -11.59 12.09 6.30
N LYS A 6 -10.58 12.90 6.01
CA LYS A 6 -9.21 12.63 6.47
C LYS A 6 -9.17 12.82 7.98
N PRO A 7 -8.76 11.81 8.76
CA PRO A 7 -8.65 11.96 10.19
C PRO A 7 -7.51 12.94 10.52
N GLN A 8 -7.66 13.70 11.62
CA GLN A 8 -6.56 14.55 12.13
C GLN A 8 -5.48 13.72 12.81
N PHE A 9 -5.84 12.54 13.31
CA PHE A 9 -4.96 11.60 13.98
C PHE A 9 -5.31 10.19 13.54
N SER A 10 -4.30 9.40 13.19
CA SER A 10 -4.42 7.99 12.87
C SER A 10 -3.08 7.31 13.04
N GLN A 11 -3.10 6.02 13.36
CA GLN A 11 -1.92 5.15 13.31
C GLN A 11 -1.61 4.66 11.89
N THR A 12 -2.57 4.82 10.96
CA THR A 12 -2.50 4.24 9.62
C THR A 12 -2.25 5.32 8.58
N VAL A 13 -1.33 5.04 7.67
CA VAL A 13 -0.99 5.87 6.51
C VAL A 13 -1.38 5.13 5.25
N LEU A 14 -1.98 5.85 4.30
CA LEU A 14 -2.20 5.43 2.93
C LEU A 14 -1.19 6.14 2.02
N LEU A 15 -0.53 5.36 1.18
CA LEU A 15 0.17 5.84 0.00
C LEU A 15 -0.51 5.29 -1.26
N PRO A 16 -1.21 6.12 -2.05
CA PRO A 16 -1.91 5.62 -3.21
C PRO A 16 -0.96 5.39 -4.40
N ASN A 17 -1.29 4.37 -5.21
CA ASN A 17 -0.64 4.10 -6.50
C ASN A 17 0.90 3.99 -6.45
N VAL A 18 1.46 3.42 -5.39
CA VAL A 18 2.91 3.28 -5.22
C VAL A 18 3.41 2.03 -5.95
N TYR A 19 2.78 0.90 -5.71
CA TYR A 19 3.15 -0.38 -6.32
C TYR A 19 2.63 -0.43 -7.76
N ASN A 20 3.52 -0.69 -8.72
CA ASN A 20 3.10 -1.01 -10.08
C ASN A 20 3.26 -2.51 -10.27
N ASN A 21 2.16 -3.23 -10.36
CA ASN A 21 2.21 -4.67 -10.59
C ASN A 21 2.75 -4.95 -12.01
N PRO A 22 3.89 -5.64 -12.17
CA PRO A 22 4.44 -5.93 -13.49
C PRO A 22 3.48 -6.77 -14.35
N SER A 23 2.61 -7.59 -13.74
CA SER A 23 1.65 -8.42 -14.49
C SER A 23 0.63 -7.60 -15.30
N HIS A 24 0.47 -6.31 -14.99
CA HIS A 24 -0.37 -5.37 -15.74
C HIS A 24 0.40 -4.64 -16.85
N THR A 25 1.69 -4.91 -17.01
CA THR A 25 2.56 -4.30 -18.02
C THR A 25 2.87 -5.28 -19.16
N PRO A 26 3.08 -4.80 -20.40
CA PRO A 26 3.49 -5.66 -21.51
C PRO A 26 4.75 -6.49 -21.21
N GLU A 27 5.69 -5.92 -20.47
CA GLU A 27 6.94 -6.58 -20.08
C GLU A 27 6.68 -7.75 -19.12
N GLY A 28 5.84 -7.54 -18.10
CA GLY A 28 5.54 -8.57 -17.10
C GLY A 28 4.62 -9.68 -17.59
N LEU A 29 3.94 -9.53 -18.73
CA LEU A 29 3.20 -10.62 -19.39
C LEU A 29 4.12 -11.78 -19.83
N THR A 30 5.43 -11.52 -19.96
CA THR A 30 6.42 -12.54 -20.31
C THR A 30 7.10 -13.20 -19.11
N MET A 31 6.84 -12.68 -17.90
CA MET A 31 7.42 -13.19 -16.66
C MET A 31 6.68 -14.43 -16.17
N THR A 32 7.44 -15.35 -15.57
CA THR A 32 6.89 -16.49 -14.84
C THR A 32 6.30 -16.04 -13.50
N LYS A 33 5.47 -16.89 -12.88
CA LYS A 33 4.90 -16.62 -11.55
C LYS A 33 5.98 -16.39 -10.49
N ASP A 34 7.07 -17.14 -10.54
CA ASP A 34 8.18 -17.01 -9.58
C ASP A 34 8.92 -15.69 -9.77
N GLU A 35 9.07 -15.21 -11.01
CA GLU A 35 9.68 -13.91 -11.29
C GLU A 35 8.79 -12.75 -10.84
N LEU A 36 7.47 -12.84 -11.05
CA LEU A 36 6.50 -11.86 -10.56
C LEU A 36 6.50 -11.80 -9.03
N GLN A 37 6.54 -12.96 -8.35
CA GLN A 37 6.63 -13.01 -6.89
C GLN A 37 7.95 -12.41 -6.40
N ALA A 38 9.08 -12.74 -7.03
CA ALA A 38 10.37 -12.18 -6.66
C ALA A 38 10.45 -10.66 -6.87
N ASP A 39 9.75 -10.12 -7.87
CA ASP A 39 9.64 -8.67 -8.07
C ASP A 39 8.81 -8.00 -6.97
N PHE A 40 7.66 -8.60 -6.63
CA PHE A 40 6.84 -8.16 -5.50
C PHE A 40 7.60 -8.20 -4.18
N ASP A 41 8.33 -9.28 -3.89
CA ASP A 41 9.09 -9.43 -2.65
C ASP A 41 10.16 -8.33 -2.52
N ARG A 42 10.84 -7.97 -3.62
CA ARG A 42 11.81 -6.85 -3.64
C ARG A 42 11.13 -5.53 -3.35
N PHE A 43 9.99 -5.26 -3.98
CA PHE A 43 9.20 -4.06 -3.69
C PHE A 43 8.81 -4.01 -2.21
N TYR A 44 8.24 -5.11 -1.70
CA TYR A 44 7.77 -5.19 -0.33
C TYR A 44 8.91 -4.98 0.67
N GLU A 45 10.05 -5.63 0.48
CA GLU A 45 11.23 -5.49 1.33
C GLU A 45 11.76 -4.06 1.35
N ASP A 46 11.99 -3.47 0.16
CA ASP A 46 12.51 -2.10 0.03
C ASP A 46 11.58 -1.08 0.70
N PHE A 47 10.27 -1.19 0.43
CA PHE A 47 9.29 -0.27 0.99
C PHE A 47 9.11 -0.46 2.50
N PHE A 48 9.10 -1.71 2.99
CA PHE A 48 8.99 -2.00 4.42
C PHE A 48 10.19 -1.43 5.20
N ILE A 49 11.42 -1.67 4.72
CA ILE A 49 12.65 -1.13 5.33
C ILE A 49 12.60 0.40 5.37
N GLU A 50 12.11 1.03 4.31
CA GLU A 50 11.96 2.47 4.24
C GLU A 50 10.96 3.01 5.28
N LEU A 51 9.81 2.35 5.43
CA LEU A 51 8.77 2.76 6.38
C LEU A 51 9.19 2.60 7.84
N CYS A 52 10.00 1.58 8.15
CA CYS A 52 10.57 1.37 9.49
C CYS A 52 11.46 2.54 9.98
N LYS A 53 11.89 3.46 9.09
CA LYS A 53 12.66 4.65 9.52
C LYS A 53 11.79 5.71 10.22
N TYR A 54 10.47 5.65 10.05
CA TYR A 54 9.55 6.63 10.63
C TYR A 54 9.00 6.19 12.00
N GLY A 55 8.92 4.89 12.25
CA GLY A 55 8.46 4.32 13.52
C GLY A 55 8.32 2.81 13.49
N ASN A 56 7.75 2.24 14.55
CA ASN A 56 7.51 0.80 14.64
C ASN A 56 6.31 0.38 13.76
N VAL A 57 6.59 -0.28 12.63
CA VAL A 57 5.57 -0.79 11.72
C VAL A 57 4.92 -2.04 12.32
N GLN A 58 3.60 -2.00 12.53
CA GLN A 58 2.82 -3.14 13.02
C GLN A 58 2.41 -4.06 11.87
N GLU A 59 1.95 -3.48 10.76
CA GLU A 59 1.56 -4.22 9.56
C GLU A 59 1.62 -3.30 8.33
N MET A 60 1.88 -3.92 7.18
CA MET A 60 1.90 -3.28 5.87
C MET A 60 1.11 -4.13 4.87
N HIS A 61 0.25 -3.49 4.09
CA HIS A 61 -0.57 -4.14 3.07
C HIS A 61 -0.39 -3.44 1.73
N VAL A 62 -0.17 -4.21 0.69
CA VAL A 62 -0.08 -3.73 -0.70
C VAL A 62 -1.31 -4.24 -1.44
N CYS A 63 -2.11 -3.32 -1.98
CA CYS A 63 -3.33 -3.65 -2.70
C CYS A 63 -3.02 -4.03 -4.15
N ASP A 64 -3.50 -5.20 -4.55
CA ASP A 64 -3.42 -5.72 -5.92
C ASP A 64 -4.80 -5.66 -6.62
N ASN A 65 -5.55 -4.59 -6.36
CA ASN A 65 -6.86 -4.40 -6.97
C ASN A 65 -6.72 -3.89 -8.40
N ILE A 66 -7.61 -4.32 -9.31
CA ILE A 66 -7.62 -3.87 -10.73
C ILE A 66 -8.44 -2.57 -10.91
N GLY A 67 -9.09 -2.07 -9.85
CA GLY A 67 -9.86 -0.82 -9.92
C GLY A 67 -9.01 0.44 -9.71
N ASP A 68 -9.23 1.47 -10.55
CA ASP A 68 -8.55 2.79 -10.60
C ASP A 68 -8.35 3.50 -9.23
N HIS A 69 -9.10 3.14 -8.20
CA HIS A 69 -9.05 3.79 -6.89
C HIS A 69 -8.27 3.01 -5.83
N LEU A 70 -7.91 1.75 -6.10
CA LEU A 70 -7.27 0.84 -5.14
C LEU A 70 -5.97 0.22 -5.67
N GLU A 71 -5.74 0.25 -6.97
CA GLU A 71 -4.54 -0.34 -7.59
C GLU A 71 -3.26 0.23 -6.99
N GLY A 72 -2.40 -0.64 -6.49
CA GLY A 72 -1.07 -0.26 -6.03
C GLY A 72 -1.03 0.58 -4.74
N ASN A 73 -2.15 0.70 -4.03
CA ASN A 73 -2.20 1.37 -2.75
C ASN A 73 -1.38 0.60 -1.71
N VAL A 74 -0.56 1.32 -0.94
CA VAL A 74 0.15 0.78 0.21
C VAL A 74 -0.45 1.36 1.47
N TYR A 75 -0.89 0.50 2.37
CA TYR A 75 -1.27 0.87 3.71
C TYR A 75 -0.21 0.42 4.70
N VAL A 76 0.10 1.28 5.66
CA VAL A 76 1.01 0.95 6.75
C VAL A 76 0.41 1.44 8.05
N ARG A 77 0.37 0.58 9.07
CA ARG A 77 -0.02 0.96 10.43
C ARG A 77 1.20 0.96 11.34
N TYR A 78 1.40 2.07 12.03
CA TYR A 78 2.43 2.24 13.06
C TYR A 78 1.86 1.94 14.45
N GLU A 79 2.75 1.81 15.44
CA GLU A 79 2.33 1.67 16.83
C GLU A 79 1.72 2.97 17.37
N TRP A 80 2.25 4.13 16.96
CA TRP A 80 1.82 5.44 17.46
C TRP A 80 1.40 6.42 16.35
N GLU A 81 0.39 7.26 16.65
CA GLU A 81 -0.09 8.30 15.72
C GLU A 81 0.97 9.35 15.38
N ALA A 82 1.92 9.58 16.29
CA ALA A 82 3.03 10.49 16.05
C ALA A 82 3.99 9.96 14.97
N GLU A 83 4.19 8.64 14.91
CA GLU A 83 5.01 7.98 13.89
C GLU A 83 4.35 8.05 12.52
N ALA A 84 3.03 7.81 12.46
CA ALA A 84 2.25 7.95 11.24
C ALA A 84 2.28 9.39 10.70
N ASN A 85 2.11 10.41 11.57
CA ASN A 85 2.24 11.81 11.18
C ASN A 85 3.63 12.13 10.63
N LYS A 86 4.69 11.69 11.34
CA LYS A 86 6.07 11.85 10.87
C LYS A 86 6.29 11.18 9.51
N ALA A 87 5.74 9.99 9.30
CA ALA A 87 5.82 9.29 8.02
C ALA A 87 5.15 10.11 6.90
N VAL A 88 3.93 10.62 7.12
CA VAL A 88 3.22 11.48 6.16
C VAL A 88 4.03 12.72 5.80
N GLU A 89 4.57 13.44 6.78
CA GLU A 89 5.36 14.65 6.54
C GLU A 89 6.61 14.37 5.71
N GLN A 90 7.32 13.28 6.01
CA GLN A 90 8.59 12.95 5.35
C GLN A 90 8.37 12.32 3.97
N LEU A 91 7.42 11.41 3.83
CA LEU A 91 7.16 10.69 2.58
C LEU A 91 6.66 11.62 1.47
N ASN A 92 5.87 12.65 1.81
CA ASN A 92 5.42 13.65 0.82
C ASN A 92 6.56 14.51 0.23
N ASN A 93 7.77 14.44 0.78
CA ASN A 93 8.97 15.11 0.25
C ASN A 93 9.87 14.16 -0.56
N ARG A 94 9.38 12.95 -0.89
CA ARG A 94 10.17 11.90 -1.50
C ARG A 94 9.60 11.40 -2.82
N TRP A 95 10.44 10.67 -3.53
CA TRP A 95 10.16 10.09 -4.83
C TRP A 95 10.45 8.60 -4.79
N TYR A 96 9.65 7.83 -5.52
CA TYR A 96 9.81 6.39 -5.70
C TYR A 96 9.49 6.04 -7.15
N GLY A 97 10.35 5.26 -7.82
CA GLY A 97 10.13 4.88 -9.22
C GLY A 97 9.88 6.07 -10.15
N MET A 98 10.64 7.17 -10.00
CA MET A 98 10.51 8.42 -10.77
C MET A 98 9.16 9.15 -10.60
N ARG A 99 8.36 8.80 -9.60
CA ARG A 99 7.10 9.49 -9.26
C ARG A 99 7.17 10.06 -7.85
N PRO A 100 6.57 11.24 -7.60
CA PRO A 100 6.45 11.76 -6.24
C PRO A 100 5.55 10.84 -5.42
N LEU A 101 5.90 10.64 -4.16
CA LEU A 101 5.03 9.93 -3.22
C LEU A 101 3.95 10.88 -2.71
N HIS A 102 2.75 10.34 -2.54
CA HIS A 102 1.65 10.99 -1.85
C HIS A 102 1.31 10.17 -0.62
N ALA A 103 1.41 10.75 0.57
CA ALA A 103 1.09 10.07 1.82
C ALA A 103 0.00 10.84 2.56
N GLU A 104 -0.98 10.12 3.11
CA GLU A 104 -2.03 10.70 3.94
C GLU A 104 -2.45 9.79 5.08
N LEU A 105 -3.00 10.36 6.14
CA LEU A 105 -3.59 9.57 7.22
C LEU A 105 -4.85 8.85 6.71
N SER A 106 -4.94 7.57 7.00
CA SER A 106 -6.05 6.70 6.66
C SER A 106 -6.93 6.44 7.89
N PRO A 107 -8.27 6.44 7.77
CA PRO A 107 -9.15 6.08 8.88
C PRO A 107 -9.19 4.57 9.16
N VAL A 108 -8.50 3.74 8.36
CA VAL A 108 -8.47 2.29 8.54
C VAL A 108 -7.80 1.92 9.86
N SER A 109 -8.54 1.30 10.77
CA SER A 109 -8.06 0.86 12.08
C SER A 109 -7.90 -0.65 12.20
N ASP A 110 -8.58 -1.43 11.34
CA ASP A 110 -8.51 -2.89 11.32
C ASP A 110 -8.52 -3.40 9.87
N PHE A 111 -7.40 -3.93 9.39
CA PHE A 111 -7.34 -4.48 8.03
C PHE A 111 -8.16 -5.76 7.86
N ARG A 112 -8.50 -6.48 8.93
CA ARG A 112 -9.37 -7.67 8.81
C ARG A 112 -10.80 -7.31 8.38
N GLU A 113 -11.19 -6.05 8.59
CA GLU A 113 -12.46 -5.49 8.13
C GLU A 113 -12.33 -4.79 6.77
N ALA A 114 -11.11 -4.39 6.39
CA ALA A 114 -10.83 -3.71 5.12
C ALA A 114 -10.41 -4.67 3.99
N CYS A 115 -9.83 -5.83 4.32
CA CYS A 115 -9.40 -6.85 3.38
C CYS A 115 -10.60 -7.64 2.84
N CYS A 116 -10.56 -7.95 1.55
CA CYS A 116 -11.54 -8.84 0.93
C CYS A 116 -11.33 -10.27 1.43
N ARG A 117 -12.16 -10.73 2.37
CA ARG A 117 -12.11 -12.11 2.91
C ARG A 117 -12.22 -13.19 1.82
N GLN A 118 -12.95 -12.92 0.75
CA GLN A 118 -13.07 -13.86 -0.37
C GLN A 118 -11.77 -13.97 -1.17
N ASN A 119 -10.97 -12.89 -1.24
CA ASN A 119 -9.68 -12.90 -1.89
C ASN A 119 -8.64 -13.67 -1.04
N GLU A 120 -8.66 -13.51 0.28
CA GLU A 120 -7.83 -14.31 1.20
C GLU A 120 -8.06 -15.82 1.04
N LEU A 121 -9.28 -16.22 0.68
CA LEU A 121 -9.66 -17.62 0.42
C LEU A 121 -9.43 -18.06 -1.03
N GLY A 122 -9.01 -17.16 -1.94
CA GLY A 122 -8.86 -17.45 -3.37
C GLY A 122 -10.18 -17.61 -4.13
N GLU A 123 -11.30 -17.19 -3.54
CA GLU A 123 -12.66 -17.37 -4.06
C GLU A 123 -13.32 -16.06 -4.52
N CYS A 124 -12.58 -14.96 -4.54
CA CYS A 124 -13.11 -13.68 -4.99
C CYS A 124 -13.50 -13.77 -6.48
N LYS A 125 -14.81 -13.73 -6.75
CA LYS A 125 -15.37 -13.71 -8.12
C LYS A 125 -15.65 -12.30 -8.63
N ARG A 126 -15.33 -11.27 -7.83
CA ARG A 126 -15.37 -9.87 -8.28
C ARG A 126 -14.09 -9.63 -9.06
N GLU A 127 -14.23 -9.19 -10.31
CA GLU A 127 -13.07 -8.75 -11.09
C GLU A 127 -12.51 -7.48 -10.44
N GLY A 128 -11.28 -7.54 -9.94
CA GLY A 128 -10.57 -6.43 -9.29
C GLY A 128 -10.76 -6.28 -7.79
#